data_AF-A0A6P0Q444-F1
#
_entry.id   AF-A0A6P0Q444-F1
#
_cell.length_a   1.000
_cell.length_b   1.000
_cell.length_c   1.000
_cell.angle_alpha   90.00
_cell.angle_beta   90.00
_cell.angle_gamma   90.00
#
_symmetry.space_group_name_H-M   'P 1'
#
loop_
_entity.id
_entity.type
_entity.pdbx_description
1 polymer ?
#
loop_
_entity_poly.entity_id
_entity_poly.type
_entity_poly.pdbx_seq_one_letter_code
_entity_poly.pdbx_strand_id
1 'polypeptide(L)'
;MQPSNPNQFTEKAWEAIAQTQDVAKAARQQQIETEHLMKAMLDQDGLATSILNKAEVSVQRVREATESFIKKQPKVSGNSDSVYLGRSMNSLLDRAESYRKEYQDDYISIEHLILGYLKDDRFGKSLFQEFKLDENRLKLTIADIRGNQKVTDQNPEGKYQALEKY
;
A
#
# COMPACT_ATOMS: atom_id res chain seq x y z
N MET A 1 3.10 -9.46 11.52
CA MET A 1 4.52 -9.08 11.70
C MET A 1 4.57 -7.58 12.03
N GLN A 2 5.17 -7.14 13.15
CA GLN A 2 5.41 -5.70 13.32
C GLN A 2 6.53 -5.27 12.34
N PRO A 3 6.37 -4.19 11.56
CA PRO A 3 7.41 -3.72 10.66
C PRO A 3 8.52 -3.07 11.50
N SER A 4 9.41 -3.91 12.05
CA SER A 4 10.53 -3.48 12.90
C SER A 4 11.87 -3.53 12.16
N ASN A 5 11.89 -4.00 10.91
CA ASN A 5 13.10 -4.15 10.12
C ASN A 5 12.95 -3.49 8.73
N PRO A 6 13.49 -2.28 8.55
CA PRO A 6 13.52 -1.58 7.26
C PRO A 6 14.13 -2.41 6.13
N ASN A 7 15.08 -3.31 6.46
CA ASN A 7 15.82 -4.10 5.47
C ASN A 7 14.96 -5.18 4.78
N GLN A 8 13.71 -5.37 5.20
CA GLN A 8 12.77 -6.28 4.56
C GLN A 8 11.94 -5.60 3.46
N PHE A 9 12.00 -4.29 3.36
CA PHE A 9 11.19 -3.49 2.46
C PHE A 9 12.08 -2.76 1.45
N THR A 10 11.48 -2.45 0.30
CA THR A 10 12.00 -1.40 -0.59
C THR A 10 11.93 -0.04 0.10
N GLU A 11 12.73 0.92 -0.36
CA GLU A 11 12.78 2.27 0.19
C GLU A 11 11.39 2.93 0.16
N LYS A 12 10.68 2.85 -0.97
CA LYS A 12 9.33 3.43 -1.11
C LYS A 12 8.28 2.75 -0.24
N ALA A 13 8.32 1.42 -0.15
CA ALA A 13 7.43 0.70 0.76
C ALA A 13 7.69 1.08 2.23
N TRP A 14 8.96 1.20 2.64
CA TRP A 14 9.32 1.61 3.99
C TRP A 14 8.91 3.06 4.28
N GLU A 15 9.18 3.99 3.36
CA GLU A 15 8.73 5.38 3.46
C GLU A 15 7.22 5.46 3.65
N ALA A 16 6.44 4.64 2.92
CA ALA A 16 4.97 4.63 3.03
C ALA A 16 4.52 4.14 4.40
N ILE A 17 5.13 3.06 4.90
CA ILE A 17 4.85 2.51 6.23
C ILE A 17 5.19 3.53 7.32
N ALA A 18 6.35 4.19 7.24
CA ALA A 18 6.77 5.20 8.20
C ALA A 18 5.79 6.39 8.25
N GLN A 19 5.33 6.85 7.08
CA GLN A 19 4.38 7.98 6.97
C GLN A 19 3.00 7.67 7.57
N THR A 20 2.61 6.39 7.71
CA THR A 20 1.29 6.03 8.27
C THR A 20 1.06 6.57 9.69
N GLN A 21 2.13 6.73 10.48
CA GLN A 21 2.05 7.32 11.81
C GLN A 21 1.55 8.76 11.75
N ASP A 22 2.06 9.56 10.81
CA ASP A 22 1.65 10.96 10.64
C ASP A 22 0.23 11.05 10.08
N VAL A 23 -0.15 10.15 9.16
CA VAL A 23 -1.52 10.09 8.64
C VAL A 23 -2.51 9.78 9.78
N ALA A 24 -2.22 8.81 10.64
CA ALA A 24 -3.09 8.45 11.76
C ALA A 24 -3.20 9.58 12.80
N LYS A 25 -2.07 10.23 13.14
CA LYS A 25 -2.05 11.39 14.03
C LYS A 25 -2.84 12.56 13.47
N ALA A 26 -2.67 12.90 12.19
CA ALA A 26 -3.42 13.94 11.51
C ALA A 26 -4.94 13.65 11.51
N ALA A 27 -5.32 12.37 11.41
CA ALA A 27 -6.71 11.93 11.49
C ALA A 27 -7.28 11.86 12.93
N ARG A 28 -6.43 12.07 13.95
CA ARG A 28 -6.73 11.86 15.39
C ARG A 28 -7.18 10.43 15.68
N GLN A 29 -6.45 9.46 15.14
CA GLN A 29 -6.71 8.03 15.27
C GLN A 29 -5.53 7.35 15.95
N GLN A 30 -5.81 6.50 16.94
CA GLN A 30 -4.78 5.86 17.76
C GLN A 30 -4.25 4.56 17.15
N GLN A 31 -4.98 3.98 16.20
CA GLN A 31 -4.60 2.75 15.50
C GLN A 31 -4.20 3.07 14.06
N ILE A 32 -3.00 2.64 13.68
CA ILE A 32 -2.54 2.63 12.30
C ILE A 32 -3.19 1.42 11.61
N GLU A 33 -4.11 1.70 10.71
CA GLU A 33 -4.86 0.72 9.92
C GLU A 33 -4.61 0.87 8.41
N THR A 34 -5.13 -0.07 7.61
CA THR A 34 -4.82 -0.19 6.17
C THR A 34 -5.17 1.05 5.35
N GLU A 35 -6.22 1.80 5.71
CA GLU A 35 -6.57 3.06 5.05
C GLU A 35 -5.45 4.12 5.16
N HIS A 36 -4.66 4.11 6.23
CA HIS A 36 -3.55 5.03 6.44
C HIS A 36 -2.38 4.71 5.51
N LEU A 37 -2.09 3.42 5.31
CA LEU A 37 -1.07 3.00 4.37
C LEU A 37 -1.48 3.33 2.94
N MET A 38 -2.74 3.13 2.56
CA MET A 38 -3.21 3.50 1.22
C MET A 38 -3.03 5.00 0.99
N LYS A 39 -3.43 5.83 1.95
CA LYS A 39 -3.22 7.28 1.89
C LYS A 39 -1.74 7.64 1.72
N ALA A 40 -0.86 7.06 2.55
CA ALA A 40 0.58 7.29 2.47
C ALA A 40 1.17 6.90 1.10
N MET A 41 0.84 5.71 0.59
CA MET A 41 1.30 5.25 -0.73
C MET A 41 0.83 6.16 -1.86
N LEU A 42 -0.42 6.65 -1.79
CA LEU A 42 -0.95 7.58 -2.80
C LEU A 42 -0.32 8.97 -2.70
N ASP A 43 0.02 9.45 -1.50
CA ASP A 43 0.65 10.77 -1.29
C ASP A 43 2.10 10.83 -1.81
N GLN A 44 2.78 9.68 -1.98
CA GLN A 44 4.11 9.62 -2.61
C GLN A 44 4.10 9.86 -4.12
N ASP A 45 2.95 9.70 -4.78
CA ASP A 45 2.82 9.72 -6.24
C ASP A 45 3.87 8.84 -6.96
N GLY A 46 4.01 7.60 -6.48
CA GLY A 46 4.99 6.62 -6.98
C GLY A 46 4.35 5.38 -7.59
N LEU A 47 4.97 4.21 -7.38
CA LEU A 47 4.55 2.95 -8.01
C LEU A 47 3.07 2.61 -7.79
N ALA A 48 2.50 2.97 -6.64
CA ALA A 48 1.08 2.79 -6.35
C ALA A 48 0.18 3.56 -7.34
N THR A 49 0.52 4.81 -7.66
CA THR A 49 -0.26 5.63 -8.60
C THR A 49 -0.06 5.14 -10.04
N SER A 50 1.16 4.73 -10.41
CA SER A 50 1.43 4.06 -11.70
C SER A 50 0.60 2.79 -11.90
N ILE A 51 0.54 1.91 -10.89
CA ILE A 51 -0.27 0.67 -10.94
C ILE A 51 -1.74 1.01 -11.13
N LEU A 52 -2.30 1.93 -10.34
CA LEU A 52 -3.70 2.31 -10.46
C LEU A 52 -4.02 2.95 -11.82
N ASN A 53 -3.16 3.84 -12.31
CA ASN A 53 -3.32 4.47 -13.63
C ASN A 53 -3.26 3.44 -14.76
N LYS A 54 -2.30 2.51 -14.72
CA LYS A 54 -2.17 1.42 -15.70
C LYS A 54 -3.37 0.48 -15.66
N ALA A 55 -3.95 0.25 -14.47
CA ALA A 55 -5.21 -0.45 -14.29
C ALA A 55 -6.45 0.39 -14.66
N GLU A 56 -6.28 1.57 -15.28
CA GLU A 56 -7.36 2.50 -15.66
C GLU A 56 -8.27 2.89 -14.48
N VAL A 57 -7.72 2.91 -13.26
CA VAL A 57 -8.38 3.34 -12.04
C VAL A 57 -7.99 4.79 -11.77
N SER A 58 -8.99 5.66 -11.59
CA SER A 58 -8.76 7.07 -11.25
C SER A 58 -8.13 7.19 -9.85
N VAL A 59 -6.83 7.49 -9.82
CA VAL A 59 -6.06 7.72 -8.57
C VAL A 59 -6.74 8.78 -7.69
N GLN A 60 -7.27 9.85 -8.30
CA GLN A 60 -7.97 10.90 -7.57
C GLN A 60 -9.21 10.37 -6.85
N ARG A 61 -10.02 9.53 -7.51
CA ARG A 61 -11.19 8.92 -6.86
C ARG A 61 -10.80 7.94 -5.76
N VAL A 62 -9.71 7.19 -5.92
CA VAL A 62 -9.19 6.30 -4.86
C VAL A 62 -8.74 7.14 -3.65
N ARG A 63 -8.06 8.27 -3.88
CA ARG A 63 -7.65 9.21 -2.83
C ARG A 63 -8.86 9.76 -2.06
N GLU A 64 -9.88 10.22 -2.77
CA GLU A 64 -11.12 10.73 -2.18
C GLU A 64 -11.87 9.66 -1.36
N ALA A 65 -11.99 8.44 -1.89
CA ALA A 65 -12.61 7.32 -1.19
C ALA A 65 -11.83 6.95 0.09
N THR A 66 -10.50 6.95 0.01
CA THR A 66 -9.60 6.68 1.14
C THR A 66 -9.76 7.74 2.23
N GLU A 67 -9.71 9.02 1.87
CA GLU A 67 -9.89 10.12 2.82
C GLU A 67 -11.29 10.14 3.43
N SER A 68 -12.33 9.82 2.64
CA SER A 68 -13.70 9.68 3.14
C SER A 68 -13.81 8.56 4.16
N PHE A 69 -13.17 7.41 3.90
CA PHE A 69 -13.14 6.29 4.83
C PHE A 69 -12.43 6.67 6.13
N ILE A 70 -11.25 7.29 6.06
CA ILE A 70 -10.50 7.77 7.23
C ILE A 70 -11.37 8.72 8.05
N LYS A 71 -12.01 9.71 7.42
CA LYS A 71 -12.84 10.72 8.12
C LYS A 71 -14.02 10.13 8.89
N LYS A 72 -14.53 8.96 8.47
CA LYS A 72 -15.65 8.25 9.10
C LYS A 72 -15.24 7.41 10.31
N GLN A 73 -13.94 7.14 10.49
CA GLN A 73 -13.49 6.32 11.61
C GLN A 73 -13.56 7.08 12.94
N PRO A 74 -13.71 6.37 14.08
CA PRO A 74 -13.69 6.99 15.40
C PRO A 74 -12.43 7.81 15.65
N LYS A 75 -12.60 8.98 16.26
CA LYS A 75 -11.50 9.86 16.66
C LYS A 75 -11.30 9.77 18.16
N VAL A 76 -10.05 9.81 18.61
CA VAL A 76 -9.75 9.89 20.04
C VAL A 76 -9.88 11.32 20.55
N SER A 77 -10.48 11.47 21.74
CA SER A 77 -10.52 12.73 22.48
C SER A 77 -9.31 12.83 23.40
N GLY A 78 -8.54 13.92 23.29
CA GLY A 78 -7.32 14.17 24.06
C GLY A 78 -6.03 14.02 23.23
N ASN A 79 -4.90 14.47 23.79
CA ASN A 79 -3.59 14.26 23.18
C ASN A 79 -3.14 12.83 23.48
N SER A 80 -3.35 11.92 22.53
CA SER A 80 -2.65 10.64 22.54
C SER A 80 -1.41 10.79 21.65
N ASP A 81 -0.24 10.90 22.26
CA ASP A 81 1.02 11.08 21.53
C ASP A 81 1.48 9.78 20.84
N SER A 82 0.96 8.63 21.30
CA SER A 82 1.27 7.31 20.77
C SER A 82 0.19 6.78 19.83
N VAL A 83 0.64 6.25 18.70
CA VAL A 83 -0.18 5.44 17.78
C VAL A 83 0.38 4.02 17.76
N TYR A 84 -0.50 3.03 17.56
CA TYR A 84 -0.16 1.62 17.59
C TYR A 84 -0.58 0.91 16.31
N LEU A 85 0.12 -0.15 15.93
CA LEU A 85 -0.25 -0.94 14.76
C LEU A 85 -1.60 -1.64 15.00
N GLY A 86 -2.55 -1.42 14.09
CA GLY A 86 -3.85 -2.05 14.08
C GLY A 86 -3.81 -3.48 13.55
N ARG A 87 -4.92 -4.21 13.76
CA ARG A 87 -5.00 -5.62 13.38
C ARG A 87 -5.02 -5.79 11.87
N SER A 88 -5.78 -4.96 11.16
CA SER A 88 -5.91 -5.06 9.70
C SER A 88 -4.59 -4.71 9.02
N MET A 89 -3.88 -3.70 9.53
CA MET A 89 -2.53 -3.38 9.05
C MET A 89 -1.55 -4.55 9.25
N ASN A 90 -1.54 -5.18 10.44
CA ASN A 90 -0.69 -6.34 10.69
C ASN A 90 -1.00 -7.51 9.73
N SER A 91 -2.28 -7.80 9.49
CA SER A 91 -2.69 -8.84 8.52
C SER A 91 -2.35 -8.47 7.08
N LEU A 92 -2.38 -7.18 6.71
CA LEU A 92 -1.98 -6.74 5.38
C LEU A 92 -0.48 -6.95 5.15
N LEU A 93 0.38 -6.67 6.14
CA LEU A 93 1.81 -6.93 6.06
C LEU A 93 2.12 -8.43 5.91
N ASP A 94 1.40 -9.30 6.63
CA ASP A 94 1.56 -10.76 6.50
C ASP A 94 1.15 -11.26 5.09
N ARG A 95 0.13 -10.65 4.48
CA ARG A 95 -0.26 -10.93 3.09
C ARG A 95 0.78 -10.43 2.09
N ALA A 96 1.31 -9.23 2.30
CA ALA A 96 2.37 -8.67 1.46
C ALA A 96 3.63 -9.57 1.47
N GLU A 97 4.03 -10.07 2.64
CA GLU A 97 5.12 -11.05 2.73
C GLU A 97 4.80 -12.35 1.99
N SER A 98 3.54 -12.79 1.99
CA SER A 98 3.12 -13.97 1.24
C SER A 98 3.23 -13.75 -0.27
N TYR A 99 2.82 -12.57 -0.77
CA TYR A 99 2.97 -12.20 -2.17
C TYR A 99 4.43 -12.02 -2.57
N ARG A 100 5.28 -11.46 -1.70
CA ARG A 100 6.73 -11.40 -1.92
C ARG A 100 7.32 -12.79 -2.16
N LYS A 101 6.94 -13.77 -1.34
CA LYS A 101 7.37 -15.17 -1.50
C LYS A 101 6.83 -15.81 -2.79
N GLU A 102 5.55 -15.59 -3.10
CA GLU A 102 4.93 -16.04 -4.36
C GLU A 102 5.71 -15.51 -5.57
N TYR A 103 6.10 -14.23 -5.51
CA TYR A 103 6.84 -13.56 -6.55
C TYR A 103 8.34 -13.84 -6.49
N GLN A 104 8.83 -14.62 -5.52
CA GLN A 104 10.26 -14.94 -5.34
C GLN A 104 11.14 -13.69 -5.33
N ASP A 105 10.62 -12.63 -4.73
CA ASP A 105 11.33 -11.37 -4.56
C ASP A 105 12.07 -11.36 -3.22
N ASP A 106 13.15 -10.58 -3.09
CA ASP A 106 13.92 -10.50 -1.85
C ASP A 106 13.29 -9.50 -0.88
N TYR A 107 12.70 -8.41 -1.37
CA TYR A 107 12.12 -7.33 -0.57
C TYR A 107 10.61 -7.15 -0.79
N ILE A 108 9.90 -6.72 0.27
CA ILE A 108 8.50 -6.29 0.17
C ILE A 108 8.46 -4.90 -0.51
N SER A 109 7.98 -4.86 -1.76
CA SER A 109 7.68 -3.64 -2.51
C SER A 109 6.24 -3.16 -2.34
N ILE A 110 5.95 -1.97 -2.91
CA ILE A 110 4.60 -1.40 -3.02
C ILE A 110 3.63 -2.36 -3.72
N GLU A 111 4.11 -3.16 -4.68
CA GLU A 111 3.31 -4.13 -5.44
C GLU A 111 2.70 -5.20 -4.53
N HIS A 112 3.51 -5.74 -3.62
CA HIS A 112 3.07 -6.73 -2.64
C HIS A 112 2.09 -6.14 -1.62
N LEU A 113 2.34 -4.90 -1.18
CA LEU A 113 1.43 -4.18 -0.28
C LEU A 113 0.07 -3.95 -0.93
N ILE A 114 0.06 -3.48 -2.19
CA ILE A 114 -1.16 -3.26 -2.98
C ILE A 114 -1.95 -4.56 -3.17
N LEU A 115 -1.29 -5.67 -3.50
CA LEU A 115 -1.95 -6.99 -3.59
C LEU A 115 -2.59 -7.41 -2.26
N GLY A 116 -1.99 -7.05 -1.13
CA GLY A 116 -2.52 -7.32 0.21
C GLY A 116 -3.91 -6.73 0.47
N TYR A 117 -4.30 -5.65 -0.22
CA TYR A 117 -5.62 -5.00 -0.06
C TYR A 117 -6.77 -5.82 -0.64
N LEU A 118 -6.52 -6.70 -1.62
CA LEU A 118 -7.57 -7.55 -2.22
C LEU A 118 -8.30 -8.42 -1.19
N LYS A 119 -7.61 -8.75 -0.08
CA LYS A 119 -8.12 -9.58 1.01
C LYS A 119 -8.28 -8.80 2.32
N ASP A 120 -8.21 -7.46 2.28
CA ASP A 120 -8.43 -6.62 3.45
C ASP A 120 -9.92 -6.38 3.69
N ASP A 121 -10.48 -7.04 4.71
CA ASP A 121 -11.91 -6.95 5.05
C ASP A 121 -12.32 -5.61 5.69
N ARG A 122 -11.35 -4.78 6.12
CA ARG A 122 -11.64 -3.47 6.72
C ARG A 122 -11.95 -2.42 5.68
N PHE A 123 -11.08 -2.28 4.69
CA PHE A 123 -11.06 -1.15 3.77
C PHE A 123 -10.79 -1.58 2.33
N GLY A 124 -9.69 -2.31 2.10
CA GLY A 124 -9.14 -2.58 0.77
C GLY A 124 -10.08 -3.34 -0.16
N LYS A 125 -10.72 -4.40 0.32
CA LYS A 125 -11.60 -5.25 -0.50
C LYS A 125 -12.77 -4.44 -1.05
N SER A 126 -13.45 -3.68 -0.19
CA SER A 126 -14.59 -2.83 -0.58
C SER A 126 -14.16 -1.72 -1.54
N LEU A 127 -13.00 -1.09 -1.28
CA LEU A 127 -12.44 -0.06 -2.16
C LEU A 127 -12.18 -0.62 -3.56
N PHE A 128 -11.47 -1.73 -3.67
CA PHE A 128 -11.13 -2.32 -4.96
C PHE A 128 -12.36 -2.85 -5.72
N GLN A 129 -13.38 -3.32 -5.02
CA GLN A 129 -14.67 -3.67 -5.62
C GLN A 129 -15.36 -2.46 -6.27
N GLU A 130 -15.32 -1.27 -5.65
CA GLU A 130 -15.88 -0.04 -6.22
C GLU A 130 -15.24 0.30 -7.59
N PHE A 131 -13.93 0.04 -7.72
CA PHE A 131 -13.16 0.29 -8.94
C PHE A 131 -13.05 -0.93 -9.88
N LYS A 132 -13.75 -2.03 -9.58
CA LYS A 132 -13.67 -3.29 -10.34
C LYS A 132 -12.22 -3.75 -10.54
N LEU A 133 -11.42 -3.64 -9.49
CA LEU A 133 -10.03 -4.08 -9.46
C LEU A 133 -9.96 -5.43 -8.74
N ASP A 134 -9.95 -6.52 -9.51
CA ASP A 134 -9.82 -7.87 -8.98
C ASP A 134 -8.35 -8.36 -8.99
N GLU A 135 -8.13 -9.55 -8.41
CA GLU A 135 -6.79 -10.13 -8.28
C GLU A 135 -6.12 -10.36 -9.63
N ASN A 136 -6.86 -10.85 -10.63
CA ASN A 136 -6.31 -11.13 -11.94
C ASN A 136 -5.87 -9.85 -12.64
N ARG A 137 -6.75 -8.83 -12.67
CA ARG A 137 -6.46 -7.54 -13.27
C ARG A 137 -5.27 -6.86 -12.61
N LEU A 138 -5.20 -6.90 -11.28
CA LEU A 138 -4.12 -6.29 -10.53
C LEU A 138 -2.77 -7.01 -10.75
N LYS A 139 -2.76 -8.35 -10.72
CA LYS A 139 -1.54 -9.13 -11.02
C LYS A 139 -1.04 -8.92 -12.44
N LEU A 140 -1.93 -8.87 -13.43
CA LEU A 140 -1.57 -8.57 -14.83
C LEU A 140 -0.99 -7.15 -14.97
N THR A 141 -1.63 -6.17 -14.33
CA THR A 141 -1.14 -4.78 -14.34
C THR A 141 0.25 -4.66 -13.74
N ILE A 142 0.48 -5.32 -12.59
CA ILE A 142 1.80 -5.35 -11.96
C ILE A 142 2.82 -6.02 -12.88
N ALA A 143 2.48 -7.17 -13.47
CA ALA A 143 3.34 -7.89 -14.41
C ALA A 143 3.75 -7.02 -15.61
N ASP A 144 2.83 -6.21 -16.15
CA ASP A 144 3.14 -5.29 -17.26
C ASP A 144 4.14 -4.19 -16.86
N ILE A 145 4.06 -3.69 -15.62
CA ILE A 145 4.95 -2.63 -15.13
C ILE A 145 6.35 -3.18 -14.82
N ARG A 146 6.42 -4.29 -14.09
CA ARG A 146 7.71 -4.87 -13.66
C ARG A 146 8.36 -5.75 -14.73
N GLY A 147 7.61 -6.20 -15.73
CA GLY A 147 8.05 -7.18 -16.71
C GLY A 147 8.57 -8.46 -16.05
N ASN A 148 9.75 -8.91 -16.47
CA ASN A 148 10.41 -10.10 -15.90
C ASN A 148 11.33 -9.78 -14.70
N GLN A 149 11.31 -8.55 -14.18
CA GLN A 149 12.22 -8.13 -13.13
C GLN A 149 11.78 -8.64 -11.75
N LYS A 150 12.76 -9.03 -10.93
CA LYS A 150 12.58 -9.36 -9.51
C LYS A 150 13.00 -8.17 -8.64
N VAL A 151 12.38 -8.04 -7.46
CA VAL A 151 12.77 -7.03 -6.46
C VAL A 151 13.91 -7.60 -5.62
N THR A 152 15.12 -7.54 -6.17
CA THR A 152 16.36 -8.06 -5.54
C THR A 152 17.20 -6.98 -4.87
N ASP A 153 16.72 -5.73 -4.84
CA ASP A 153 17.34 -4.61 -4.15
C ASP A 153 16.24 -3.68 -3.60
N GLN A 154 16.65 -2.72 -2.76
CA GLN A 154 15.70 -1.83 -2.08
C GLN A 154 15.14 -0.71 -2.97
N ASN A 155 15.65 -0.49 -4.18
CA ASN A 155 15.20 0.59 -5.07
C ASN A 155 14.86 0.03 -6.48
N PRO A 156 13.85 -0.85 -6.59
CA PRO A 156 13.45 -1.44 -7.86
C PRO A 156 12.77 -0.45 -8.81
N GLU A 157 12.12 0.60 -8.29
CA GLU A 157 11.26 1.50 -9.07
C GLU A 157 12.04 2.27 -10.15
N GLY A 158 13.29 2.63 -9.88
CA GLY A 158 14.17 3.27 -10.87
C GLY A 158 14.38 2.40 -12.11
N LYS A 159 14.31 1.07 -11.97
CA LYS A 159 14.43 0.11 -13.08
C LYS A 159 13.12 0.00 -13.86
N TYR A 160 11.96 0.09 -13.19
CA TYR A 160 10.64 0.03 -13.85
C TYR A 160 10.38 1.26 -14.71
N GLN A 161 10.72 2.45 -14.22
CA GLN A 161 10.58 3.70 -14.97
C GLN A 161 11.39 3.72 -16.27
N ALA A 162 12.48 2.96 -16.34
CA ALA A 162 13.23 2.79 -17.57
C ALA A 162 12.43 1.98 -18.61
N LEU A 163 11.65 0.98 -18.20
CA LEU A 163 10.84 0.13 -19.08
C LEU A 163 9.62 0.87 -19.64
N GLU A 164 8.98 1.75 -18.86
CA GLU A 164 7.81 2.54 -19.33
C GLU A 164 8.16 3.62 -20.38
N LYS A 165 9.44 3.99 -20.50
CA LYS A 165 9.91 5.01 -21.45
C LYS A 165 10.24 4.47 -22.85
N TYR A 166 10.17 3.15 -23.06
CA TYR A 166 10.41 2.48 -24.35
C TYR A 166 9.15 1.78 -24.84
#